data_AF-A0A3C0G2Y5-F1
#
_entry.id   AF-A0A3C0G2Y5-F1
#
_cell.length_a   1.000
_cell.length_b   1.000
_cell.length_c   1.000
_cell.angle_alpha   90.00
_cell.angle_beta   90.00
_cell.angle_gamma   90.00
#
_symmetry.space_group_name_H-M   'P 1'
#
loop_
_entity.id
_entity.type
_entity.pdbx_description
1 polymer ?
#
loop_
_entity_poly.entity_id
_entity_poly.type
_entity_poly.pdbx_seq_one_letter_code
_entity_poly.pdbx_strand_id
1 'polypeptide(L)'
;RGIGKNWLTLLVAKVMGMHNCRPNLKFKNVISRFPDWIIGAQFAVINEVFIKNKHDTKMEMSEEIKDLITEPFIHIEQKFRRSFDYFNTCNLLLISNFLNCMYVNNEERRYWIKVMNCQEQPRDYWIPKWKWLETDGPAAVAHHLKNLQIKDKGLYKDRAPKTSDFTEMAANSEHPIFRWLDQQFEEESGPFKRENRWKNFNYLAGITWLHTAVTKGYAQECSQDILKDWCKRRGTRWLDGQMTRQIRMNDGTRPRVYMILPKEKEAKAYWYNHLTTKTETELGNIYGQKAENSGFIKTDGTTYANKDD
;
A
#
# COMPACT_ATOMS: atom_id res chain seq x y z
N ARG A 1 -16.92 1.90 -16.52
CA ARG A 1 -16.96 3.17 -17.32
C ARG A 1 -18.43 3.45 -17.65
N GLY A 2 -18.82 4.66 -18.08
CA GLY A 2 -20.23 4.93 -18.43
C GLY A 2 -21.21 5.08 -17.26
N ILE A 3 -20.71 5.35 -16.05
CA ILE A 3 -21.51 5.37 -14.80
C ILE A 3 -21.90 6.78 -14.31
N GLY A 4 -21.63 7.82 -15.09
CA GLY A 4 -21.97 9.21 -14.71
C GLY A 4 -20.92 9.98 -13.90
N LYS A 5 -19.66 9.53 -13.89
CA LYS A 5 -18.55 10.25 -13.23
C LYS A 5 -18.49 11.72 -13.65
N ASN A 6 -18.49 11.99 -14.96
CA ASN A 6 -18.44 13.36 -15.48
C ASN A 6 -19.69 14.18 -15.11
N TRP A 7 -20.86 13.55 -15.11
CA TRP A 7 -22.11 14.20 -14.73
C TRP A 7 -22.05 14.68 -13.26
N LEU A 8 -21.58 13.83 -12.35
CA LEU A 8 -21.39 14.19 -10.94
C LEU A 8 -20.38 15.34 -10.78
N THR A 9 -19.23 15.25 -11.45
CA THR A 9 -18.19 16.29 -11.33
C THR A 9 -18.66 17.65 -11.83
N LEU A 10 -19.48 17.66 -12.89
CA LEU A 10 -20.05 18.90 -13.42
C LEU A 10 -21.16 19.44 -12.51
N LEU A 11 -21.96 18.57 -11.91
CA LEU A 11 -22.98 18.96 -10.92
C LEU A 11 -22.33 19.69 -9.75
N VAL A 12 -21.30 19.10 -9.15
CA VAL A 12 -20.55 19.70 -8.03
C VAL A 12 -19.90 21.01 -8.46
N ALA A 13 -19.31 21.06 -9.66
CA ALA A 13 -18.72 22.29 -10.18
C ALA A 13 -19.73 23.42 -10.35
N LYS A 14 -20.95 23.12 -10.83
CA LYS A 14 -22.03 24.12 -10.94
C LYS A 14 -22.53 24.57 -9.56
N VAL A 15 -22.66 23.65 -8.60
CA VAL A 15 -23.08 23.97 -7.22
C VAL A 15 -22.09 24.90 -6.51
N MET A 16 -20.79 24.62 -6.64
CA MET A 16 -19.72 25.40 -6.00
C MET A 16 -19.35 26.69 -6.78
N GLY A 17 -19.80 26.79 -8.04
CA GLY A 17 -19.39 27.81 -8.98
C GLY A 17 -18.18 27.36 -9.81
N MET A 18 -18.27 27.54 -11.13
CA MET A 18 -17.27 27.04 -12.08
C MET A 18 -15.86 27.60 -11.85
N HIS A 19 -15.75 28.83 -11.32
CA HIS A 19 -14.46 29.48 -11.02
C HIS A 19 -13.76 28.89 -9.79
N ASN A 20 -14.53 28.34 -8.84
CA ASN A 20 -14.02 27.72 -7.61
C ASN A 20 -13.61 26.26 -7.80
N CYS A 21 -13.89 25.69 -8.97
CA CYS A 21 -13.71 24.27 -9.25
C CYS A 21 -12.67 24.02 -10.33
N ARG A 22 -11.99 22.87 -10.23
CA ARG A 22 -11.16 22.29 -11.29
C ARG A 22 -11.71 20.90 -11.64
N PRO A 23 -12.76 20.81 -12.47
CA PRO A 23 -13.52 19.57 -12.66
C PRO A 23 -12.78 18.50 -13.48
N ASN A 24 -11.64 18.83 -14.09
CA ASN A 24 -10.86 17.91 -14.88
C ASN A 24 -9.37 18.25 -14.83
N LEU A 25 -8.69 17.83 -13.77
CA LEU A 25 -7.24 17.87 -13.68
C LEU A 25 -6.67 16.52 -14.11
N LYS A 26 -5.67 16.60 -14.99
CA LYS A 26 -4.79 15.45 -15.25
C LYS A 26 -3.79 15.35 -14.12
N PHE A 27 -3.54 14.13 -13.67
CA PHE A 27 -2.59 13.84 -12.59
C PHE A 27 -1.23 14.56 -12.77
N LYS A 28 -0.65 14.49 -13.98
CA LYS A 28 0.64 15.12 -14.29
C LYS A 28 0.69 16.63 -14.07
N ASN A 29 -0.45 17.32 -14.14
CA ASN A 29 -0.51 18.76 -13.93
C ASN A 29 -0.57 19.09 -12.44
N VAL A 30 -1.18 18.21 -11.65
CA VAL A 30 -1.28 18.33 -10.19
C VAL A 30 0.11 18.26 -9.57
N ILE A 31 0.90 17.27 -10.00
CA ILE A 31 2.27 17.01 -9.53
C ILE A 31 3.34 17.86 -10.22
N SER A 32 2.94 18.80 -11.06
CA SER A 32 3.91 19.62 -11.78
C SER A 32 4.53 20.64 -10.83
N ARG A 33 5.75 21.08 -11.15
CA ARG A 33 6.48 22.11 -10.40
C ARG A 33 5.71 23.43 -10.21
N PHE A 34 4.72 23.70 -11.07
CA PHE A 34 3.95 24.95 -11.06
C PHE A 34 2.46 24.65 -10.78
N PRO A 35 2.05 24.44 -9.51
CA PRO A 35 0.67 24.08 -9.16
C PRO A 35 -0.25 25.31 -9.11
N ASP A 36 -0.20 26.19 -10.12
CA ASP A 36 -1.00 27.43 -10.15
C ASP A 36 -2.52 27.17 -10.22
N TRP A 37 -2.92 25.97 -10.65
CA TRP A 37 -4.31 25.53 -10.72
C TRP A 37 -5.06 25.62 -9.39
N ILE A 38 -4.34 25.53 -8.25
CA ILE A 38 -4.94 25.51 -6.91
C ILE A 38 -5.39 26.90 -6.44
N ILE A 39 -4.86 27.96 -7.05
CA ILE A 39 -5.23 29.33 -6.71
C ILE A 39 -6.72 29.53 -6.99
N GLY A 40 -7.45 29.97 -5.96
CA GLY A 40 -8.91 30.17 -6.03
C GLY A 40 -9.71 28.87 -6.17
N ALA A 41 -9.10 27.70 -6.01
CA ALA A 41 -9.82 26.43 -6.05
C ALA A 41 -10.27 25.99 -4.64
N GLN A 42 -11.55 25.66 -4.52
CA GLN A 42 -12.13 25.03 -3.33
C GLN A 42 -12.37 23.54 -3.54
N PHE A 43 -12.51 23.11 -4.80
CA PHE A 43 -12.73 21.72 -5.16
C PHE A 43 -12.02 21.37 -6.46
N ALA A 44 -11.28 20.25 -6.48
CA ALA A 44 -10.61 19.77 -7.67
C ALA A 44 -10.83 18.28 -7.88
N VAL A 45 -11.03 17.91 -9.13
CA VAL A 45 -11.23 16.53 -9.55
C VAL A 45 -10.01 16.08 -10.35
N ILE A 46 -9.33 15.07 -9.83
CA ILE A 46 -8.19 14.45 -10.50
C ILE A 46 -8.71 13.22 -11.24
N ASN A 47 -8.80 13.34 -12.56
CA ASN A 47 -9.24 12.26 -13.42
C ASN A 47 -8.07 11.39 -13.85
N GLU A 48 -8.37 10.10 -14.06
CA GLU A 48 -7.43 9.13 -14.60
C GLU A 48 -6.15 9.04 -13.78
N VAL A 49 -6.28 8.85 -12.47
CA VAL A 49 -5.14 8.43 -11.64
C VAL A 49 -4.70 7.05 -12.14
N PHE A 50 -3.79 7.06 -13.12
CA PHE A 50 -3.08 5.89 -13.61
C PHE A 50 -1.60 6.19 -13.45
N ILE A 51 -1.09 5.78 -12.30
CA ILE A 51 0.33 5.77 -12.07
C ILE A 51 0.86 4.50 -12.72
N LYS A 52 1.85 4.63 -13.62
CA LYS A 52 2.48 3.48 -14.29
C LYS A 52 2.84 2.43 -13.24
N ASN A 53 2.78 1.14 -13.60
CA ASN A 53 3.00 -0.04 -12.73
C ASN A 53 4.35 -0.10 -11.97
N LYS A 54 5.18 0.94 -12.00
CA LYS A 54 6.36 1.05 -11.11
C LYS A 54 5.88 1.51 -9.73
N HIS A 55 6.06 0.62 -8.75
CA HIS A 55 5.62 0.82 -7.36
C HIS A 55 6.21 2.10 -6.75
N ASP A 56 7.50 2.38 -7.00
CA ASP A 56 8.18 3.57 -6.48
C ASP A 56 7.54 4.88 -6.95
N THR A 57 7.29 5.01 -8.26
CA THR A 57 6.61 6.20 -8.83
C THR A 57 5.20 6.34 -8.27
N LYS A 58 4.52 5.21 -8.02
CA LYS A 58 3.19 5.20 -7.40
C LYS A 58 3.20 5.67 -5.96
N MET A 59 4.26 5.36 -5.21
CA MET A 59 4.46 5.82 -3.85
C MET A 59 4.75 7.32 -3.81
N GLU A 60 5.75 7.79 -4.56
CA GLU A 60 6.13 9.22 -4.64
C GLU A 60 4.92 10.11 -4.97
N MET A 61 4.21 9.76 -6.03
CA MET A 61 3.03 10.48 -6.48
C MET A 61 1.88 10.47 -5.46
N SER A 62 1.78 9.41 -4.64
CA SER A 62 0.77 9.36 -3.57
C SER A 62 1.14 10.27 -2.41
N GLU A 63 2.44 10.46 -2.11
CA GLU A 63 2.93 11.42 -1.10
C GLU A 63 2.67 12.87 -1.51
N GLU A 64 2.86 13.24 -2.77
CA GLU A 64 2.58 14.62 -3.19
C GLU A 64 1.09 15.01 -3.07
N ILE A 65 0.17 14.08 -3.36
CA ILE A 65 -1.27 14.33 -3.14
C ILE A 65 -1.57 14.46 -1.64
N LYS A 66 -0.90 13.65 -0.83
CA LYS A 66 -1.09 13.65 0.63
C LYS A 66 -0.76 15.01 1.22
N ASP A 67 0.32 15.64 0.76
CA ASP A 67 0.70 16.99 1.17
C ASP A 67 -0.35 18.03 0.74
N LEU A 68 -0.88 17.92 -0.49
CA LEU A 68 -1.98 18.79 -0.96
C LEU A 68 -3.27 18.67 -0.14
N ILE A 69 -3.49 17.55 0.56
CA ILE A 69 -4.67 17.34 1.42
C ILE A 69 -4.43 17.90 2.83
N THR A 70 -3.21 17.75 3.37
CA THR A 70 -2.92 18.04 4.78
C THR A 70 -2.36 19.42 5.02
N GLU A 71 -1.58 19.95 4.09
CA GLU A 71 -0.84 21.18 4.32
C GLU A 71 -1.77 22.40 4.21
N PRO A 72 -1.80 23.26 5.26
CA PRO A 72 -2.61 24.48 5.25
C PRO A 72 -2.06 25.54 4.30
N PHE A 73 -0.77 25.49 3.96
CA PHE A 73 -0.14 26.39 3.02
C PHE A 73 0.61 25.61 1.95
N ILE A 74 0.52 26.07 0.72
CA ILE A 74 1.23 25.49 -0.42
C ILE A 74 2.10 26.58 -1.02
N HIS A 75 3.37 26.25 -1.25
CA HIS A 75 4.29 27.14 -1.94
C HIS A 75 3.99 27.13 -3.44
N ILE A 76 3.65 28.29 -4.00
CA ILE A 76 3.29 28.41 -5.41
C ILE A 76 4.44 29.08 -6.17
N GLU A 77 4.98 28.34 -7.14
CA GLU A 77 5.83 28.90 -8.19
C GLU A 77 5.00 29.18 -9.45
N GLN A 78 5.22 30.34 -10.06
CA GLN A 78 4.65 30.71 -11.36
C GLN A 78 5.77 31.13 -12.31
N LYS A 79 5.65 30.80 -13.60
CA LYS A 79 6.65 31.23 -14.59
C LYS A 79 6.74 32.75 -14.65
N PHE A 80 7.97 33.27 -14.58
CA PHE A 80 8.28 34.71 -14.66
C PHE A 80 7.62 35.56 -13.56
N ARG A 81 7.28 34.96 -12.42
CA ARG A 81 6.70 35.65 -11.26
C ARG A 81 7.42 35.23 -9.98
N ARG A 82 7.30 36.05 -8.94
CA ARG A 82 7.81 35.70 -7.60
C ARG A 82 6.95 34.59 -7.02
N SER A 83 7.58 33.64 -6.35
CA SER A 83 6.86 32.63 -5.59
C SER A 83 6.26 33.22 -4.31
N PHE A 84 5.22 32.58 -3.82
CA PHE A 84 4.51 32.99 -2.60
C PHE A 84 3.81 31.80 -1.97
N ASP A 85 3.55 31.88 -0.67
CA ASP A 85 2.77 30.87 0.04
C ASP A 85 1.28 31.19 -0.06
N TYR A 86 0.49 30.17 -0.36
CA TYR A 86 -0.95 30.28 -0.57
C TYR A 86 -1.70 29.41 0.42
N PHE A 87 -2.71 29.97 1.07
CA PHE A 87 -3.55 29.23 2.01
C PHE A 87 -4.44 28.24 1.26
N ASN A 88 -4.26 26.95 1.54
CA ASN A 88 -4.93 25.86 0.86
C ASN A 88 -6.34 25.64 1.40
N THR A 89 -7.34 25.86 0.54
CA THR A 89 -8.75 25.60 0.82
C THR A 89 -9.34 24.49 -0.05
N CYS A 90 -8.49 23.79 -0.81
CA CYS A 90 -8.94 22.89 -1.87
C CYS A 90 -9.22 21.49 -1.33
N ASN A 91 -10.38 20.94 -1.68
CA ASN A 91 -10.75 19.56 -1.44
C ASN A 91 -10.62 18.74 -2.73
N LEU A 92 -10.20 17.47 -2.62
CA LEU A 92 -9.88 16.64 -3.79
C LEU A 92 -10.86 15.48 -3.96
N LEU A 93 -11.29 15.25 -5.20
CA LEU A 93 -11.96 14.04 -5.64
C LEU A 93 -11.09 13.31 -6.66
N LEU A 94 -10.68 12.08 -6.34
CA LEU A 94 -9.81 11.28 -7.18
C LEU A 94 -10.63 10.20 -7.88
N ILE A 95 -10.59 10.19 -9.21
CA ILE A 95 -11.37 9.28 -10.04
C ILE A 95 -10.42 8.43 -10.89
N SER A 96 -10.53 7.10 -10.75
CA SER A 96 -9.80 6.16 -11.60
C SER A 96 -10.71 5.06 -12.15
N ASN A 97 -10.22 4.40 -13.20
CA ASN A 97 -10.80 3.18 -13.74
C ASN A 97 -10.06 1.92 -13.27
N PHE A 98 -8.97 2.08 -12.51
CA PHE A 98 -8.16 0.99 -11.98
C PHE A 98 -8.44 0.81 -10.49
N LEU A 99 -8.59 -0.43 -10.03
CA LEU A 99 -8.82 -0.75 -8.63
C LEU A 99 -7.61 -0.41 -7.74
N ASN A 100 -6.41 -0.44 -8.31
CA ASN A 100 -5.14 -0.17 -7.66
C ASN A 100 -4.56 1.18 -8.12
N CYS A 101 -5.35 2.25 -8.16
CA CYS A 101 -4.93 3.54 -8.71
C CYS A 101 -3.92 4.32 -7.86
N MET A 102 -3.90 4.16 -6.54
CA MET A 102 -3.01 4.85 -5.60
C MET A 102 -2.37 3.87 -4.62
N TYR A 103 -1.25 4.26 -4.02
CA TYR A 103 -0.62 3.49 -2.96
C TYR A 103 -1.26 3.90 -1.64
N VAL A 104 -2.00 2.97 -1.03
CA VAL A 104 -2.69 3.19 0.25
C VAL A 104 -2.20 2.12 1.22
N ASN A 105 -1.76 2.52 2.41
CA ASN A 105 -1.39 1.60 3.48
C ASN A 105 -2.52 1.51 4.52
N ASN A 106 -2.47 0.51 5.42
CA ASN A 106 -3.52 0.30 6.43
C ASN A 106 -3.64 1.42 7.48
N GLU A 107 -2.58 2.23 7.61
CA GLU A 107 -2.51 3.35 8.54
C GLU A 107 -3.07 4.65 7.93
N GLU A 108 -3.28 4.68 6.61
CA GLU A 108 -3.78 5.84 5.89
C GLU A 108 -5.15 6.28 6.43
N ARG A 109 -5.29 7.60 6.64
CA ARG A 109 -6.44 8.21 7.34
C ARG A 109 -7.13 9.32 6.55
N ARG A 110 -6.60 9.71 5.38
CA ARG A 110 -7.06 10.87 4.59
C ARG A 110 -8.06 10.52 3.49
N TYR A 111 -8.09 9.27 3.05
CA TYR A 111 -8.90 8.86 1.91
C TYR A 111 -10.15 8.10 2.34
N TRP A 112 -11.30 8.54 1.84
CA TRP A 112 -12.50 7.73 1.75
C TRP A 112 -12.54 7.07 0.36
N ILE A 113 -12.57 5.74 0.31
CA ILE A 113 -12.43 4.98 -0.93
C ILE A 113 -13.71 4.21 -1.20
N LYS A 114 -14.22 4.32 -2.43
CA LYS A 114 -15.40 3.58 -2.88
C LYS A 114 -15.21 3.05 -4.30
N VAL A 115 -15.40 1.74 -4.46
CA VAL A 115 -15.46 1.08 -5.77
C VAL A 115 -16.91 1.07 -6.24
N MET A 116 -17.13 1.62 -7.43
CA MET A 116 -18.45 1.73 -8.04
C MET A 116 -18.64 0.67 -9.12
N ASN A 117 -19.24 -0.45 -8.74
CA ASN A 117 -19.61 -1.54 -9.63
C ASN A 117 -21.07 -1.37 -10.07
N CYS A 118 -21.30 -0.59 -11.12
CA CYS A 118 -22.62 -0.38 -11.69
C CYS A 118 -22.59 -0.58 -13.21
N GLN A 119 -23.71 -1.08 -13.73
CA GLN A 119 -23.90 -1.29 -15.16
C GLN A 119 -23.94 0.04 -15.88
N GLU A 120 -23.35 0.07 -17.08
CA GLU A 120 -23.46 1.22 -17.98
C GLU A 120 -24.94 1.50 -18.27
N GLN A 121 -25.31 2.77 -18.19
CA GLN A 121 -26.68 3.20 -18.39
C GLN A 121 -26.89 3.69 -19.83
N PRO A 122 -28.04 3.39 -20.44
CA PRO A 122 -28.33 3.77 -21.82
C PRO A 122 -28.51 5.29 -21.97
N ARG A 123 -28.50 5.76 -23.22
CA ARG A 123 -28.68 7.18 -23.54
C ARG A 123 -29.94 7.78 -22.91
N ASP A 124 -31.05 7.07 -22.96
CA ASP A 124 -32.35 7.55 -22.47
C ASP A 124 -32.37 7.77 -20.94
N TYR A 125 -31.50 7.07 -20.21
CA TYR A 125 -31.30 7.32 -18.78
C TYR A 125 -30.55 8.64 -18.53
N TRP A 126 -29.62 9.00 -19.41
CA TRP A 126 -28.72 10.15 -19.25
C TRP A 126 -29.32 11.45 -19.76
N ILE A 127 -30.04 11.45 -20.90
CA ILE A 127 -30.67 12.65 -21.47
C ILE A 127 -31.41 13.51 -20.43
N PRO A 128 -32.36 12.97 -19.65
CA PRO A 128 -33.09 13.78 -18.69
C PRO A 128 -32.20 14.32 -17.56
N LYS A 129 -31.14 13.59 -17.17
CA LYS A 129 -30.21 14.02 -16.12
C LYS A 129 -29.29 15.13 -16.57
N TRP A 130 -28.82 15.08 -17.82
CA TRP A 130 -28.05 16.17 -18.41
C TRP A 130 -28.90 17.43 -18.56
N LYS A 131 -30.16 17.28 -18.99
CA LYS A 131 -31.11 18.41 -19.04
C LYS A 131 -31.35 19.01 -17.66
N TRP A 132 -31.60 18.19 -16.65
CA TRP A 132 -31.79 18.64 -15.26
C TRP A 132 -30.56 19.37 -14.70
N LEU A 133 -29.36 18.94 -15.09
CA LEU A 133 -28.11 19.58 -14.72
C LEU A 133 -27.91 20.96 -15.38
N GLU A 134 -28.60 21.24 -16.49
CA GLU A 134 -28.60 22.53 -17.18
C GLU A 134 -29.66 23.50 -16.66
N THR A 135 -30.66 23.00 -15.95
CA THR A 135 -31.76 23.79 -15.39
C THR A 135 -31.58 24.04 -13.89
N ASP A 136 -32.60 23.73 -13.11
CA ASP A 136 -32.77 23.91 -11.67
C ASP A 136 -31.99 22.90 -10.81
N GLY A 137 -31.46 21.83 -11.39
CA GLY A 137 -30.83 20.75 -10.62
C GLY A 137 -29.68 21.18 -9.71
N PRO A 138 -28.67 21.92 -10.21
CA PRO A 138 -27.61 22.45 -9.36
C PRO A 138 -28.13 23.38 -8.26
N ALA A 139 -29.15 24.19 -8.53
CA ALA A 139 -29.74 25.08 -7.53
C ALA A 139 -30.45 24.30 -6.42
N ALA A 140 -31.19 23.23 -6.78
CA ALA A 140 -31.84 22.35 -5.82
C ALA A 140 -30.82 21.65 -4.91
N VAL A 141 -29.72 21.14 -5.48
CA VAL A 141 -28.63 20.53 -4.70
C VAL A 141 -27.94 21.56 -3.80
N ALA A 142 -27.64 22.75 -4.32
CA ALA A 142 -27.05 23.82 -3.53
C ALA A 142 -27.96 24.23 -2.35
N HIS A 143 -29.27 24.33 -2.58
CA HIS A 143 -30.25 24.60 -1.52
C HIS A 143 -30.26 23.49 -0.47
N HIS A 144 -30.29 22.22 -0.90
CA HIS A 144 -30.25 21.08 0.01
C HIS A 144 -28.98 21.08 0.87
N LEU A 145 -27.80 21.25 0.25
CA LEU A 145 -26.51 21.25 0.95
C LEU A 145 -26.36 22.43 1.92
N LYS A 146 -26.92 23.61 1.59
CA LYS A 146 -26.93 24.77 2.50
C LYS A 146 -27.80 24.55 3.75
N ASN A 147 -28.87 23.76 3.62
CA ASN A 147 -29.80 23.47 4.71
C ASN A 147 -29.47 22.17 5.47
N LEU A 148 -28.51 21.39 4.96
CA LEU A 148 -28.11 20.13 5.57
C LEU A 148 -27.47 20.38 6.94
N GLN A 149 -28.11 19.86 7.98
CA GLN A 149 -27.60 19.94 9.35
C GLN A 149 -26.55 18.86 9.59
N ILE A 150 -25.32 19.30 9.86
CA ILE A 150 -24.20 18.42 10.19
C ILE A 150 -24.17 18.26 11.71
N LYS A 151 -24.54 17.06 12.19
CA LYS A 151 -24.64 16.75 13.63
C LYS A 151 -23.33 16.96 14.38
N ASP A 152 -22.23 16.56 13.77
CA ASP A 152 -20.88 16.72 14.31
C ASP A 152 -19.95 17.24 13.22
N LYS A 153 -19.54 18.50 13.35
CA LYS A 153 -18.58 19.15 12.43
C LYS A 153 -17.13 18.73 12.71
N GLY A 154 -16.85 18.21 13.90
CA GLY A 154 -15.53 17.72 14.30
C GLY A 154 -15.09 16.52 13.47
N LEU A 155 -16.05 15.74 12.96
CA LEU A 155 -15.84 14.57 12.10
C LEU A 155 -14.90 14.84 10.90
N TYR A 156 -14.92 16.04 10.33
CA TYR A 156 -14.06 16.39 9.19
C TYR A 156 -12.58 16.60 9.55
N LYS A 157 -12.24 16.62 10.84
CA LYS A 157 -10.86 16.66 11.35
C LYS A 157 -10.33 15.27 11.70
N ASP A 158 -11.22 14.27 11.77
CA ASP A 158 -10.89 12.90 12.13
C ASP A 158 -10.46 12.07 10.91
N ARG A 159 -10.09 10.83 11.18
CA ARG A 159 -9.79 9.81 10.16
C ARG A 159 -11.01 9.60 9.25
N ALA A 160 -10.78 9.54 7.94
CA ALA A 160 -11.77 9.10 6.97
C ALA A 160 -12.27 7.67 7.28
N PRO A 161 -13.59 7.40 7.18
CA PRO A 161 -14.14 6.08 7.48
C PRO A 161 -13.48 4.97 6.67
N LYS A 162 -13.10 3.87 7.33
CA LYS A 162 -12.56 2.68 6.67
C LYS A 162 -13.69 1.88 6.01
N THR A 163 -13.66 1.80 4.68
CA THR A 163 -14.58 0.98 3.89
C THR A 163 -13.97 -0.40 3.59
N SER A 164 -14.80 -1.35 3.16
CA SER A 164 -14.32 -2.63 2.57
C SER A 164 -13.34 -2.37 1.43
N ASP A 165 -13.70 -1.44 0.55
CA ASP A 165 -12.96 -1.07 -0.65
C ASP A 165 -11.60 -0.46 -0.31
N PHE A 166 -11.51 0.33 0.78
CA PHE A 166 -10.24 0.81 1.31
C PHE A 166 -9.32 -0.34 1.71
N THR A 167 -9.86 -1.33 2.42
CA THR A 167 -9.10 -2.48 2.93
C THR A 167 -8.58 -3.35 1.78
N GLU A 168 -9.43 -3.57 0.77
CA GLU A 168 -9.05 -4.30 -0.44
C GLU A 168 -7.98 -3.55 -1.26
N MET A 169 -8.11 -2.23 -1.41
CA MET A 169 -7.12 -1.41 -2.10
C MET A 169 -5.78 -1.38 -1.37
N ALA A 170 -5.81 -1.32 -0.02
CA ALA A 170 -4.61 -1.36 0.80
C ALA A 170 -3.88 -2.71 0.65
N ALA A 171 -4.61 -3.82 0.66
CA ALA A 171 -4.06 -5.15 0.38
C ALA A 171 -3.48 -5.26 -1.05
N ASN A 172 -4.14 -4.65 -2.04
CA ASN A 172 -3.70 -4.65 -3.44
C ASN A 172 -2.55 -3.67 -3.75
N SER A 173 -2.28 -2.71 -2.87
CA SER A 173 -1.19 -1.74 -3.01
C SER A 173 0.15 -2.24 -2.47
N GLU A 174 0.16 -3.42 -1.85
CA GLU A 174 1.40 -4.06 -1.40
C GLU A 174 2.39 -4.26 -2.55
N HIS A 175 3.69 -4.15 -2.23
CA HIS A 175 4.75 -4.29 -3.23
C HIS A 175 4.63 -5.68 -3.88
N PRO A 176 4.76 -5.81 -5.22
CA PRO A 176 4.59 -7.09 -5.92
C PRO A 176 5.42 -8.23 -5.31
N ILE A 177 6.61 -7.89 -4.82
CA ILE A 177 7.49 -8.87 -4.14
C ILE A 177 6.89 -9.46 -2.87
N PHE A 178 5.95 -8.80 -2.18
CA PHE A 178 5.30 -9.40 -1.00
C PHE A 178 4.48 -10.61 -1.40
N ARG A 179 3.75 -10.55 -2.50
CA ARG A 179 3.00 -11.70 -3.01
C ARG A 179 3.93 -12.86 -3.36
N TRP A 180 5.04 -12.55 -4.01
CA TRP A 180 6.06 -13.54 -4.34
C TRP A 180 6.67 -14.14 -3.06
N LEU A 181 7.08 -13.32 -2.08
CA LEU A 181 7.63 -13.79 -0.81
C LEU A 181 6.63 -14.60 0.00
N ASP A 182 5.38 -14.16 0.07
CA ASP A 182 4.30 -14.86 0.78
C ASP A 182 4.07 -16.24 0.17
N GLN A 183 4.03 -16.32 -1.18
CA GLN A 183 3.90 -17.59 -1.90
C GLN A 183 5.11 -18.49 -1.65
N GLN A 184 6.32 -17.99 -1.82
CA GLN A 184 7.54 -18.79 -1.61
C GLN A 184 7.69 -19.24 -0.15
N PHE A 185 7.24 -18.41 0.82
CA PHE A 185 7.28 -18.76 2.23
C PHE A 185 6.28 -19.86 2.58
N GLU A 186 5.07 -19.82 1.99
CA GLU A 186 4.03 -20.82 2.19
C GLU A 186 4.35 -22.15 1.52
N GLU A 187 4.98 -22.12 0.35
CA GLU A 187 5.43 -23.31 -0.37
C GLU A 187 6.75 -23.89 0.19
N GLU A 188 7.37 -23.23 1.19
CA GLU A 188 8.76 -23.47 1.62
C GLU A 188 9.72 -23.58 0.42
N SER A 189 9.53 -22.69 -0.57
CA SER A 189 10.21 -22.67 -1.85
C SER A 189 11.07 -21.41 -2.00
N GLY A 190 11.77 -21.29 -3.13
CA GLY A 190 12.70 -20.18 -3.38
C GLY A 190 13.66 -19.89 -2.22
N PRO A 191 13.74 -18.64 -1.71
CA PRO A 191 14.62 -18.29 -0.61
C PRO A 191 14.24 -18.99 0.70
N PHE A 192 13.04 -19.56 0.84
CA PHE A 192 12.57 -20.23 2.05
C PHE A 192 12.71 -21.75 2.02
N LYS A 193 13.34 -22.32 0.97
CA LYS A 193 13.70 -23.74 0.97
C LYS A 193 14.47 -24.10 2.24
N ARG A 194 14.09 -25.23 2.86
CA ARG A 194 14.82 -25.78 4.01
C ARG A 194 16.28 -26.03 3.65
N GLU A 195 16.49 -26.56 2.44
CA GLU A 195 17.79 -26.70 1.80
C GLU A 195 18.12 -25.50 0.94
N ASN A 196 18.92 -24.60 1.48
CA ASN A 196 19.22 -23.32 0.88
C ASN A 196 20.70 -22.95 1.12
N ARG A 197 21.43 -22.59 0.04
CA ARG A 197 22.87 -22.27 0.09
C ARG A 197 23.22 -21.01 0.90
N TRP A 198 22.22 -20.21 1.27
CA TRP A 198 22.37 -19.02 2.10
C TRP A 198 22.09 -19.34 3.55
N LYS A 199 20.81 -19.44 3.94
CA LYS A 199 20.34 -19.68 5.31
C LYS A 199 18.95 -20.32 5.26
N ASN A 200 18.57 -20.99 6.35
CA ASN A 200 17.18 -21.40 6.54
C ASN A 200 16.36 -20.22 7.10
N PHE A 201 15.48 -19.67 6.26
CA PHE A 201 14.66 -18.51 6.60
C PHE A 201 13.24 -18.89 7.08
N ASN A 202 12.95 -20.16 7.41
CA ASN A 202 11.60 -20.58 7.78
C ASN A 202 11.13 -20.12 9.17
N TYR A 203 12.05 -19.60 9.99
CA TYR A 203 11.77 -19.21 11.39
C TYR A 203 12.41 -17.86 11.74
N LEU A 204 13.58 -17.56 11.16
CA LEU A 204 14.34 -16.35 11.41
C LEU A 204 14.83 -15.74 10.10
N ALA A 205 14.70 -14.42 9.94
CA ALA A 205 15.25 -13.70 8.79
C ALA A 205 16.13 -12.51 9.18
N GLY A 206 17.40 -12.57 8.79
CA GLY A 206 18.27 -11.40 8.72
C GLY A 206 18.15 -10.72 7.36
N ILE A 207 17.84 -9.41 7.35
CA ILE A 207 17.51 -8.67 6.11
C ILE A 207 18.62 -8.73 5.07
N THR A 208 19.89 -8.55 5.46
CA THR A 208 21.02 -8.59 4.51
C THR A 208 21.15 -9.94 3.81
N TRP A 209 20.94 -11.03 4.55
CA TRP A 209 21.03 -12.39 4.03
C TRP A 209 19.81 -12.73 3.16
N LEU A 210 18.60 -12.40 3.63
CA LEU A 210 17.37 -12.59 2.86
C LEU A 210 17.43 -11.79 1.56
N HIS A 211 17.88 -10.53 1.60
CA HIS A 211 18.11 -9.71 0.43
C HIS A 211 19.06 -10.36 -0.57
N THR A 212 20.17 -10.92 -0.07
CA THR A 212 21.14 -11.61 -0.92
C THR A 212 20.53 -12.87 -1.56
N ALA A 213 19.72 -13.63 -0.81
CA ALA A 213 19.02 -14.79 -1.35
C ALA A 213 18.00 -14.39 -2.42
N VAL A 214 17.17 -13.38 -2.15
CA VAL A 214 16.13 -12.89 -3.06
C VAL A 214 16.73 -12.30 -4.35
N THR A 215 17.71 -11.40 -4.22
CA THR A 215 18.30 -10.69 -5.38
C THR A 215 19.29 -11.55 -6.15
N LYS A 216 20.33 -12.09 -5.50
CA LYS A 216 21.37 -12.89 -6.19
C LYS A 216 20.95 -14.33 -6.43
N GLY A 217 19.99 -14.84 -5.67
CA GLY A 217 19.53 -16.22 -5.80
C GLY A 217 18.42 -16.43 -6.80
N TYR A 218 17.47 -15.49 -6.83
CA TYR A 218 16.23 -15.62 -7.60
C TYR A 218 15.99 -14.43 -8.54
N ALA A 219 17.02 -13.60 -8.75
CA ALA A 219 17.02 -12.46 -9.67
C ALA A 219 15.83 -11.50 -9.46
N GLN A 220 15.33 -11.39 -8.22
CA GLN A 220 14.25 -10.47 -7.89
C GLN A 220 14.81 -9.10 -7.54
N GLU A 221 14.27 -8.04 -8.14
CA GLU A 221 14.64 -6.66 -7.83
C GLU A 221 13.86 -6.16 -6.60
N CYS A 222 14.57 -5.88 -5.50
CA CYS A 222 14.01 -5.19 -4.33
C CYS A 222 15.12 -4.55 -3.50
N SER A 223 14.75 -3.54 -2.70
CA SER A 223 15.63 -2.97 -1.69
C SER A 223 15.53 -3.74 -0.36
N GLN A 224 16.53 -3.55 0.51
CA GLN A 224 16.50 -4.08 1.87
C GLN A 224 15.32 -3.53 2.68
N ASP A 225 14.90 -2.29 2.44
CA ASP A 225 13.78 -1.67 3.15
C ASP A 225 12.43 -2.31 2.81
N ILE A 226 12.25 -2.75 1.56
CA ILE A 226 11.04 -3.49 1.17
C ILE A 226 10.99 -4.82 1.93
N LEU A 227 12.10 -5.57 1.99
CA LEU A 227 12.15 -6.83 2.75
C LEU A 227 11.98 -6.62 4.25
N LYS A 228 12.48 -5.50 4.77
CA LYS A 228 12.27 -5.08 6.16
C LYS A 228 10.79 -4.84 6.44
N ASP A 229 10.08 -4.17 5.53
CA ASP A 229 8.62 -3.97 5.64
C ASP A 229 7.87 -5.31 5.57
N TRP A 230 8.25 -6.21 4.66
CA TRP A 230 7.69 -7.57 4.60
C TRP A 230 7.83 -8.30 5.93
N CYS A 231 9.05 -8.36 6.49
CA CYS A 231 9.31 -9.01 7.76
C CYS A 231 8.58 -8.35 8.94
N LYS A 232 8.36 -7.03 8.92
CA LYS A 232 7.56 -6.35 9.95
C LYS A 232 6.08 -6.71 9.89
N ARG A 233 5.53 -6.86 8.67
CA ARG A 233 4.11 -7.16 8.46
C ARG A 233 3.76 -8.62 8.66
N ARG A 234 4.66 -9.54 8.28
CA ARG A 234 4.46 -10.99 8.38
C ARG A 234 5.11 -11.61 9.63
N GLY A 235 6.05 -10.89 10.24
CA GLY A 235 6.79 -11.36 11.41
C GLY A 235 6.00 -11.29 12.71
N THR A 236 6.48 -12.04 13.70
CA THR A 236 5.94 -12.11 15.06
C THR A 236 6.84 -11.34 16.02
N ARG A 237 6.24 -10.64 16.98
CA ARG A 237 6.99 -9.92 18.02
C ARG A 237 7.61 -10.89 19.03
N TRP A 238 8.78 -10.54 19.54
CA TRP A 238 9.42 -11.21 20.67
C TRP A 238 8.67 -10.91 21.97
N LEU A 239 9.03 -11.62 23.06
CA LEU A 239 8.39 -11.49 24.38
C LEU A 239 8.44 -10.06 24.94
N ASP A 240 9.49 -9.31 24.61
CA ASP A 240 9.68 -7.90 24.99
C ASP A 240 8.88 -6.92 24.11
N GLY A 241 8.06 -7.43 23.19
CA GLY A 241 7.29 -6.64 22.23
C GLY A 241 8.09 -6.11 21.05
N GLN A 242 9.41 -6.34 20.99
CA GLN A 242 10.27 -5.91 19.89
C GLN A 242 10.03 -6.78 18.65
N MET A 243 10.23 -6.20 17.47
CA MET A 243 10.08 -6.93 16.21
C MET A 243 11.35 -7.72 15.82
N THR A 244 12.50 -7.35 16.37
CA THR A 244 13.79 -7.95 16.04
C THR A 244 14.60 -8.25 17.27
N ARG A 245 15.47 -9.25 17.18
CA ARG A 245 16.42 -9.63 18.22
C ARG A 245 17.83 -9.73 17.64
N GLN A 246 18.83 -9.31 18.42
CA GLN A 246 20.23 -9.51 18.05
C GLN A 246 20.64 -10.94 18.40
N ILE A 247 21.34 -11.60 17.49
CA ILE A 247 21.85 -12.97 17.69
C ILE A 247 23.37 -12.96 17.53
N ARG A 248 24.06 -13.98 18.07
CA ARG A 248 25.51 -14.11 17.98
C ARG A 248 25.90 -15.35 17.18
N MET A 249 26.46 -15.13 15.99
CA MET A 249 26.90 -16.18 15.08
C MET A 249 28.25 -16.78 15.51
N ASN A 250 28.55 -17.97 14.99
CA ASN A 250 29.82 -18.67 15.27
C ASN A 250 31.05 -17.94 14.73
N ASP A 251 30.90 -17.17 13.65
CA ASP A 251 31.94 -16.30 13.09
C ASP A 251 32.13 -14.99 13.89
N GLY A 252 31.41 -14.83 15.01
CA GLY A 252 31.45 -13.65 15.87
C GLY A 252 30.56 -12.49 15.39
N THR A 253 29.95 -12.59 14.21
CA THR A 253 29.02 -11.55 13.72
C THR A 253 27.74 -11.50 14.54
N ARG A 254 27.10 -10.33 14.61
CA ARG A 254 25.92 -10.08 15.45
C ARG A 254 24.72 -9.50 14.69
N PRO A 255 24.14 -10.23 13.72
CA PRO A 255 23.02 -9.71 12.94
C PRO A 255 21.77 -9.54 13.80
N ARG A 256 20.89 -8.62 13.39
CA ARG A 256 19.50 -8.56 13.89
C ARG A 256 18.59 -9.38 12.98
N VAL A 257 17.73 -10.19 13.59
CA VAL A 257 16.80 -11.07 12.89
C VAL A 257 15.36 -10.79 13.27
N TYR A 258 14.48 -10.97 12.30
CA TYR A 258 13.02 -11.01 12.45
C TYR A 258 12.58 -12.44 12.71
N MET A 259 11.54 -12.62 13.53
CA MET A 259 10.90 -13.92 13.71
C MET A 259 9.79 -14.07 12.66
N ILE A 260 10.02 -14.93 11.67
CA ILE A 260 9.06 -15.21 10.58
C ILE A 260 8.63 -16.66 10.70
N LEU A 261 7.52 -16.89 11.40
CA LEU A 261 7.08 -18.23 11.76
C LEU A 261 6.17 -18.85 10.69
N PRO A 262 6.13 -20.20 10.57
CA PRO A 262 5.20 -20.89 9.69
C PRO A 262 3.74 -20.49 9.96
N LYS A 263 2.89 -20.62 8.94
CA LYS A 263 1.45 -20.32 9.06
C LYS A 263 0.68 -21.38 9.85
N GLU A 264 1.13 -22.64 9.79
CA GLU A 264 0.50 -23.75 10.50
C GLU A 264 0.51 -23.51 12.02
N LYS A 265 -0.65 -23.64 12.65
CA LYS A 265 -0.88 -23.24 14.05
C LYS A 265 0.04 -23.97 15.02
N GLU A 266 0.21 -25.28 14.83
CA GLU A 266 1.01 -26.14 15.72
C GLU A 266 2.50 -25.86 15.56
N ALA A 267 3.00 -25.82 14.31
CA ALA A 267 4.38 -25.46 14.00
C ALA A 267 4.72 -24.04 14.49
N LYS A 268 3.81 -23.08 14.30
CA LYS A 268 3.97 -21.71 14.79
C LYS A 268 4.14 -21.65 16.32
N ALA A 269 3.29 -22.36 17.06
CA ALA A 269 3.36 -22.40 18.52
C ALA A 269 4.66 -23.06 19.01
N TYR A 270 5.06 -24.16 18.36
CA TYR A 270 6.33 -24.83 18.65
C TYR A 270 7.51 -23.87 18.46
N TRP A 271 7.65 -23.27 17.27
CA TRP A 271 8.79 -22.40 16.96
C TRP A 271 8.79 -21.13 17.78
N TYR A 272 7.63 -20.55 18.11
CA TYR A 272 7.55 -19.38 18.99
C TYR A 272 8.15 -19.69 20.36
N ASN A 273 7.69 -20.77 21.01
CA ASN A 273 8.19 -21.19 22.32
C ASN A 273 9.67 -21.62 22.25
N HIS A 274 10.03 -22.34 21.18
CA HIS A 274 11.40 -22.80 20.98
C HIS A 274 12.37 -21.63 20.82
N LEU A 275 12.07 -20.61 20.01
CA LEU A 275 12.97 -19.49 19.77
C LEU A 275 13.02 -18.50 20.94
N THR A 276 11.90 -18.27 21.63
CA THR A 276 11.85 -17.28 22.73
C THR A 276 12.65 -17.71 23.97
N THR A 277 12.80 -19.02 24.18
CA THR A 277 13.56 -19.61 25.30
C THR A 277 15.07 -19.65 25.07
N LYS A 278 15.55 -19.35 23.85
CA LYS A 278 16.97 -19.44 23.49
C LYS A 278 17.76 -18.17 23.78
N THR A 279 19.04 -18.38 24.10
CA THR A 279 20.05 -17.34 24.21
C THR A 279 20.47 -16.81 22.84
N GLU A 280 21.13 -15.66 22.79
CA GLU A 280 21.61 -15.05 21.54
C GLU A 280 22.55 -15.97 20.74
N THR A 281 23.38 -16.75 21.43
CA THR A 281 24.32 -17.70 20.82
C THR A 281 23.59 -18.93 20.29
N GLU A 282 22.63 -19.49 21.03
CA GLU A 282 21.82 -20.62 20.54
C GLU A 282 20.98 -20.22 19.33
N LEU A 283 20.40 -19.02 19.32
CA LEU A 283 19.70 -18.48 18.16
C LEU A 283 20.65 -18.29 16.96
N GLY A 284 21.88 -17.87 17.21
CA GLY A 284 22.93 -17.78 16.20
C GLY A 284 23.31 -19.14 15.62
N ASN A 285 23.31 -20.20 16.43
CA ASN A 285 23.50 -21.57 15.96
C ASN A 285 22.34 -22.03 15.08
N ILE A 286 21.10 -21.82 15.51
CA ILE A 286 19.89 -22.18 14.75
C ILE A 286 19.86 -21.45 13.40
N TYR A 287 20.10 -20.14 13.40
CA TYR A 287 20.16 -19.35 12.16
C TYR A 287 21.39 -19.70 11.32
N GLY A 288 22.49 -20.09 11.98
CA GLY A 288 23.79 -20.37 11.39
C GLY A 288 23.91 -21.71 10.69
N GLN A 289 23.09 -22.70 11.07
CA GLN A 289 23.01 -24.00 10.41
C GLN A 289 22.81 -23.78 8.90
N LYS A 290 23.90 -23.93 8.14
CA LYS A 290 23.80 -24.13 6.69
C LYS A 290 22.99 -25.41 6.51
N ALA A 291 22.12 -25.44 5.53
CA ALA A 291 21.34 -26.63 5.21
C ALA A 291 22.19 -27.74 4.54
N GLU A 292 23.47 -27.84 4.90
CA GLU A 292 24.33 -28.96 4.57
C GLU A 292 24.26 -29.93 5.76
N ASN A 293 23.59 -31.07 5.53
CA ASN A 293 23.47 -32.21 6.44
C ASN A 293 22.66 -32.00 7.73
N SER A 294 21.34 -31.81 7.61
CA SER A 294 20.44 -32.43 8.59
C SER A 294 20.32 -33.90 8.23
N GLY A 295 21.09 -34.74 8.92
CA GLY A 295 21.03 -36.18 8.77
C GLY A 295 19.58 -36.67 8.85
N PHE A 296 19.23 -37.51 7.88
CA PHE A 296 18.03 -38.32 7.88
C PHE A 296 17.73 -38.83 9.30
N ILE A 297 16.55 -38.47 9.83
CA ILE A 297 15.90 -39.37 10.78
C ILE A 297 15.55 -40.59 9.93
N LYS A 298 16.30 -41.67 10.11
CA LYS A 298 15.93 -42.98 9.58
C LYS A 298 14.64 -43.41 10.25
N THR A 299 13.51 -43.18 9.60
CA THR A 299 12.33 -44.04 9.75
C THR A 299 12.49 -45.18 8.77
N ASP A 300 12.94 -46.30 9.32
CA ASP A 300 12.46 -47.64 9.03
C ASP A 300 12.52 -48.06 7.55
N GLY A 301 13.71 -48.53 7.18
CA GLY A 301 13.97 -49.57 6.18
C GLY A 301 12.95 -49.74 5.06
N THR A 302 13.09 -48.97 3.97
CA THR A 302 12.85 -49.46 2.61
C THR A 302 13.50 -48.52 1.61
N THR A 303 14.64 -48.93 1.05
CA THR A 303 15.28 -48.29 -0.09
C THR A 303 14.58 -48.74 -1.38
N TYR A 304 13.96 -47.82 -2.09
CA TYR A 304 13.70 -47.99 -3.52
C TYR A 304 14.71 -47.16 -4.30
N ALA A 305 15.59 -47.84 -5.02
CA ALA A 305 16.48 -47.23 -6.00
C ALA A 305 15.68 -46.87 -7.26
N ASN A 306 15.95 -45.70 -7.82
CA ASN A 306 15.91 -45.44 -9.26
C ASN A 306 17.10 -44.53 -9.56
N LYS A 307 18.18 -45.06 -10.15
CA LYS A 307 18.42 -45.27 -11.59
C LYS A 307 18.35 -43.96 -12.37
N ASP A 308 19.52 -43.63 -12.89
CA ASP A 308 19.86 -42.64 -13.90
C ASP A 308 18.77 -42.45 -14.97
N ASP A 309 18.39 -41.18 -15.19
CA ASP A 309 18.35 -40.46 -16.47
C ASP A 309 17.95 -38.98 -16.23
#